data_AF-A0A4S8LHH3-F1
#
_entry.id   AF-A0A4S8LHH3-F1
#
_cell.length_a   1.000
_cell.length_b   1.000
_cell.length_c   1.000
_cell.angle_alpha   90.00
_cell.angle_beta   90.00
_cell.angle_gamma   90.00
#
_symmetry.space_group_name_H-M   'P 1'
#
loop_
_entity.id
_entity.type
_entity.pdbx_description
1 polymer ?
#
loop_
_entity_poly.entity_id
_entity_poly.type
_entity_poly.pdbx_seq_one_letter_code
_entity_poly.pdbx_strand_id
1 'polypeptide(L)'
;SGSFLSEEYIQDAFHSYLKSSLTQARIEKLLDTDVLSSAEGDLMITGPALCLYSAALRCTTNPPSVTLPRRRKNSNGTSTTSTPTDLSTENCPPAFRSFLSVWARCVPPIQALAPEHQHDLARIICGLDPLTVTLSEDVYGIAADLRAVAIEISQRRSFQDRYASDLQAALDSSVGASPGSASFVPPPSYEDIQHNSPSPSPTSQLPPQDATHLSPFSPTFAPAVSGPNSSPIDIIRETLYAALADILSTHASLRVLLKLDPPRAYFGSVSLAILDVAANSV
;
A
#
# COMPACT_ATOMS: atom_id res chain seq x y z
N SER A 1 17.70 -11.95 27.15
CA SER A 1 17.67 -11.98 25.68
C SER A 1 16.36 -12.59 25.24
N GLY A 2 15.37 -11.78 24.86
CA GLY A 2 14.08 -12.29 24.37
C GLY A 2 14.23 -12.84 22.96
N SER A 3 13.72 -14.03 22.71
CA SER A 3 13.64 -14.58 21.34
C SER A 3 12.57 -13.80 20.58
N PHE A 4 12.96 -13.10 19.52
CA PHE A 4 12.01 -12.47 18.61
C PHE A 4 11.13 -13.53 17.94
N LEU A 5 9.87 -13.18 17.69
CA LEU A 5 8.99 -13.99 16.84
C LEU A 5 9.52 -14.00 15.40
N SER A 6 9.12 -14.98 14.59
CA SER A 6 9.48 -14.95 13.16
C SER A 6 8.57 -13.98 12.41
N GLU A 7 9.12 -13.33 11.38
CA GLU A 7 8.34 -12.44 10.52
C GLU A 7 7.20 -13.18 9.82
N GLU A 8 7.47 -14.39 9.34
CA GLU A 8 6.50 -15.29 8.72
C GLU A 8 5.30 -15.56 9.65
N TYR A 9 5.55 -15.82 10.94
CA TYR A 9 4.46 -16.09 11.89
C TYR A 9 3.57 -14.85 12.11
N ILE A 10 4.17 -13.66 12.15
CA ILE A 10 3.41 -12.40 12.28
C ILE A 10 2.61 -12.12 11.02
N GLN A 11 3.20 -12.34 9.84
CA GLN A 11 2.50 -12.20 8.56
C GLN A 11 1.30 -13.16 8.51
N ASP A 12 1.49 -14.44 8.84
CA ASP A 12 0.40 -15.42 8.90
C ASP A 12 -0.72 -15.04 9.87
N ALA A 13 -0.35 -14.57 11.06
CA ALA A 13 -1.29 -14.07 12.04
C ALA A 13 -2.09 -12.87 11.50
N PHE A 14 -1.40 -11.93 10.84
CA PHE A 14 -2.03 -10.76 10.24
C PHE A 14 -3.05 -11.15 9.16
N HIS A 15 -2.67 -12.02 8.21
CA HIS A 15 -3.59 -12.50 7.17
C HIS A 15 -4.79 -13.26 7.77
N SER A 16 -4.59 -14.02 8.85
CA SER A 16 -5.71 -14.65 9.56
C SER A 16 -6.68 -13.61 10.14
N TYR A 17 -6.19 -12.52 10.70
CA TYR A 17 -7.05 -11.44 11.22
C TYR A 17 -7.68 -10.61 10.11
N LEU A 18 -6.97 -10.38 9.01
CA LEU A 18 -7.48 -9.66 7.86
C LEU A 18 -8.72 -10.34 7.28
N LYS A 19 -8.68 -11.67 7.10
CA LYS A 19 -9.85 -12.45 6.66
C LYS A 19 -11.06 -12.21 7.55
N SER A 20 -10.90 -12.35 8.87
CA SER A 20 -11.99 -12.12 9.82
C SER A 20 -12.50 -10.68 9.79
N SER A 21 -11.60 -9.70 9.63
CA SER A 21 -11.96 -8.29 9.62
C SER A 21 -12.73 -7.90 8.35
N LEU A 22 -12.32 -8.44 7.19
CA LEU A 22 -13.04 -8.26 5.92
C LEU A 22 -14.43 -8.90 5.96
N THR A 23 -14.55 -10.12 6.51
CA THR A 23 -15.86 -10.77 6.72
C THR A 23 -16.76 -9.93 7.61
N GLN A 24 -16.24 -9.40 8.73
CA GLN A 24 -17.01 -8.56 9.63
C GLN A 24 -17.45 -7.25 8.97
N ALA A 25 -16.55 -6.56 8.28
CA ALA A 25 -16.86 -5.31 7.57
C ALA A 25 -17.94 -5.51 6.50
N ARG A 26 -17.99 -6.68 5.87
CA ARG A 26 -19.07 -7.06 4.96
C ARG A 26 -20.41 -7.23 5.68
N ILE A 27 -20.41 -7.96 6.80
CA ILE A 27 -21.62 -8.19 7.61
C ILE A 27 -22.20 -6.86 8.11
N GLU A 28 -21.34 -5.93 8.50
CA GLU A 28 -21.70 -4.58 8.95
C GLU A 28 -22.06 -3.62 7.80
N LYS A 29 -22.00 -4.09 6.54
CA LYS A 29 -22.25 -3.29 5.32
C LYS A 29 -21.34 -2.06 5.21
N LEU A 30 -20.13 -2.14 5.77
CA LEU A 30 -19.07 -1.17 5.53
C LEU A 30 -18.38 -1.42 4.18
N LEU A 31 -18.41 -2.67 3.70
CA LEU A 31 -17.91 -3.10 2.40
C LEU A 31 -18.95 -3.98 1.71
N ASP A 32 -19.34 -3.62 0.49
CA ASP A 32 -20.27 -4.43 -0.30
C ASP A 32 -19.58 -5.58 -1.02
N THR A 33 -20.38 -6.56 -1.44
CA THR A 33 -19.87 -7.76 -2.15
C THR A 33 -19.14 -7.38 -3.43
N ASP A 34 -19.65 -6.38 -4.14
CA ASP A 34 -19.04 -5.90 -5.38
C ASP A 34 -17.65 -5.33 -5.10
N VAL A 35 -17.50 -4.45 -4.10
CA VAL A 35 -16.21 -3.88 -3.68
C VAL A 35 -15.20 -4.97 -3.28
N LEU A 36 -15.63 -5.98 -2.52
CA LEU A 36 -14.76 -7.09 -2.13
C LEU A 36 -14.36 -7.98 -3.31
N SER A 37 -15.25 -8.17 -4.28
CA SER A 37 -15.00 -9.01 -5.45
C SER A 37 -14.14 -8.31 -6.51
N SER A 38 -14.38 -7.01 -6.76
CA SER A 38 -13.60 -6.19 -7.69
C SER A 38 -12.28 -5.71 -7.11
N ALA A 39 -12.15 -5.73 -5.77
CA ALA A 39 -11.06 -5.11 -5.04
C ALA A 39 -10.82 -3.64 -5.44
N GLU A 40 -11.90 -2.95 -5.80
CA GLU A 40 -11.87 -1.60 -6.35
C GLU A 40 -11.53 -0.54 -5.31
N GLY A 41 -10.95 0.57 -5.77
CA GLY A 41 -10.51 1.69 -4.94
C GLY A 41 -9.33 1.34 -4.03
N ASP A 42 -9.32 1.95 -2.85
CA ASP A 42 -8.26 1.79 -1.85
C ASP A 42 -8.40 0.52 -1.00
N LEU A 43 -9.07 -0.53 -1.48
CA LEU A 43 -9.41 -1.69 -0.66
C LEU A 43 -8.15 -2.37 -0.07
N MET A 44 -7.05 -2.39 -0.82
CA MET A 44 -5.76 -2.87 -0.34
C MET A 44 -5.25 -2.11 0.89
N ILE A 45 -5.68 -0.89 1.13
CA ILE A 45 -5.35 -0.06 2.29
C ILE A 45 -6.45 -0.18 3.34
N THR A 46 -7.71 -0.05 2.92
CA THR A 46 -8.90 -0.11 3.79
C THR A 46 -8.98 -1.43 4.57
N GLY A 47 -8.73 -2.57 3.92
CA GLY A 47 -8.79 -3.89 4.57
C GLY A 47 -7.81 -4.02 5.75
N PRO A 48 -6.50 -3.83 5.54
CA PRO A 48 -5.51 -3.76 6.61
C PRO A 48 -5.83 -2.73 7.69
N ALA A 49 -6.30 -1.53 7.33
CA ALA A 49 -6.67 -0.49 8.31
C ALA A 49 -7.84 -0.94 9.21
N LEU A 50 -8.89 -1.55 8.64
CA LEU A 50 -9.99 -2.13 9.40
C LEU A 50 -9.53 -3.28 10.30
N CYS A 51 -8.57 -4.08 9.84
CA CYS A 51 -7.96 -5.13 10.64
C CYS A 51 -7.23 -4.57 11.87
N LEU A 52 -6.44 -3.50 11.69
CA LEU A 52 -5.75 -2.80 12.77
C LEU A 52 -6.72 -2.16 13.76
N TYR A 53 -7.78 -1.53 13.26
CA TYR A 53 -8.87 -0.96 14.07
C TYR A 53 -9.58 -2.04 14.91
N SER A 54 -9.97 -3.15 14.28
CA SER A 54 -10.62 -4.27 14.98
C SER A 54 -9.71 -4.93 16.02
N ALA A 55 -8.39 -4.95 15.77
CA ALA A 55 -7.40 -5.39 16.74
C ALA A 55 -7.29 -4.42 17.92
N ALA A 56 -7.35 -3.10 17.69
CA ALA A 56 -7.32 -2.09 18.74
C ALA A 56 -8.54 -2.20 19.68
N LEU A 57 -9.75 -2.36 19.13
CA LEU A 57 -10.96 -2.55 19.94
C LEU A 57 -10.92 -3.80 20.83
N ARG A 58 -10.21 -4.85 20.39
CA ARG A 58 -10.06 -6.12 21.13
C ARG A 58 -8.85 -6.17 22.04
N CYS A 59 -7.98 -5.16 22.02
CA CYS A 59 -6.77 -5.11 22.83
C CYS A 59 -7.13 -4.95 24.32
N THR A 60 -6.59 -5.79 25.18
CA THR A 60 -6.85 -5.76 26.64
C THR A 60 -5.58 -5.58 27.48
N THR A 61 -4.43 -5.40 26.84
CA THR A 61 -3.12 -5.33 27.48
C THR A 61 -2.63 -3.89 27.66
N ASN A 62 -1.69 -3.70 28.60
CA ASN A 62 -1.03 -2.42 28.86
C ASN A 62 0.45 -2.67 29.22
N PRO A 63 1.42 -2.26 28.37
CA PRO A 63 1.27 -1.53 27.11
C PRO A 63 0.53 -2.35 26.02
N PRO A 64 -0.12 -1.69 25.03
CA PRO A 64 -0.89 -2.39 24.00
C PRO A 64 -0.08 -3.44 23.24
N SER A 65 -0.64 -4.63 23.09
CA SER A 65 -0.05 -5.77 22.39
C SER A 65 -1.12 -6.54 21.61
N VAL A 66 -0.72 -7.16 20.50
CA VAL A 66 -1.65 -7.92 19.65
C VAL A 66 -1.60 -9.39 20.04
N THR A 67 -2.67 -9.93 20.61
CA THR A 67 -2.78 -11.39 20.81
C THR A 67 -2.70 -12.08 19.45
N LEU A 68 -1.83 -13.08 19.31
CA LEU A 68 -1.63 -13.81 18.05
C LEU A 68 -2.42 -15.13 18.04
N PRO A 69 -2.88 -15.60 16.85
CA PRO A 69 -3.52 -16.90 16.72
C PRO A 69 -2.57 -18.01 17.17
N ARG A 70 -3.10 -19.04 17.82
CA ARG A 70 -2.31 -20.20 18.27
C ARG A 70 -1.62 -20.85 17.07
N ARG A 71 -0.30 -21.05 17.18
CA ARG A 71 0.48 -21.75 16.15
C ARG A 71 -0.07 -23.16 15.99
N ARG A 72 -0.55 -23.51 14.78
CA ARG A 72 -1.01 -24.87 14.51
C ARG A 72 0.19 -25.81 14.65
N LYS A 73 0.07 -26.78 15.56
CA LYS A 73 1.13 -27.75 15.88
C LYS A 73 1.22 -28.79 14.74
N ASN A 74 2.43 -29.07 14.25
CA ASN A 74 2.66 -30.15 13.28
C ASN A 74 2.18 -31.51 13.84
N SER A 75 1.86 -32.41 12.91
CA SER A 75 1.22 -33.74 12.98
C SER A 75 1.59 -34.74 14.09
N ASN A 76 2.46 -34.41 15.06
CA ASN A 76 2.87 -35.31 16.14
C ASN A 76 2.10 -35.11 17.47
N GLY A 77 0.79 -34.83 17.38
CA GLY A 77 -0.23 -35.25 18.35
C GLY A 77 -0.13 -34.84 19.83
N THR A 78 0.86 -34.06 20.27
CA THR A 78 0.98 -33.66 21.68
C THR A 78 0.36 -32.28 21.88
N SER A 79 -0.89 -32.19 22.32
CA SER A 79 -1.54 -30.92 22.66
C SER A 79 -0.94 -30.32 23.94
N THR A 80 0.16 -29.59 23.81
CA THR A 80 0.56 -28.64 24.86
C THR A 80 -0.29 -27.39 24.66
N THR A 81 -1.22 -27.15 25.57
CA THR A 81 -1.99 -25.92 25.78
C THR A 81 -1.02 -24.73 25.89
N SER A 82 -0.53 -24.25 24.75
CA SER A 82 0.26 -23.03 24.70
C SER A 82 -0.68 -21.86 24.94
N THR A 83 -0.36 -21.07 25.95
CA THR A 83 -1.00 -19.79 26.22
C THR A 83 -0.96 -18.94 24.94
N PRO A 84 -2.02 -18.16 24.62
CA PRO A 84 -1.96 -17.18 23.55
C PRO A 84 -0.70 -16.32 23.71
N THR A 85 0.04 -16.12 22.63
CA THR A 85 1.25 -15.29 22.64
C THR A 85 0.84 -13.89 22.20
N ASP A 86 1.18 -12.88 23.00
CA ASP A 86 0.96 -11.49 22.64
C ASP A 86 2.20 -10.90 21.94
N LEU A 87 1.99 -10.26 20.79
CA LEU A 87 3.00 -9.48 20.07
C LEU A 87 3.17 -8.13 20.76
N SER A 88 4.33 -7.93 21.39
CA SER A 88 4.71 -6.71 22.11
C SER A 88 6.01 -6.13 21.54
N THR A 89 6.40 -4.95 21.99
CA THR A 89 7.66 -4.29 21.57
C THR A 89 8.91 -5.13 21.86
N GLU A 90 8.83 -6.05 22.83
CA GLU A 90 9.97 -6.87 23.26
C GLU A 90 10.23 -8.08 22.36
N ASN A 91 9.17 -8.68 21.82
CA ASN A 91 9.26 -9.87 20.96
C ASN A 91 9.01 -9.58 19.47
N CYS A 92 8.65 -8.34 19.13
CA CYS A 92 8.41 -7.88 17.78
C CYS A 92 9.72 -7.81 16.95
N PRO A 93 9.76 -8.44 15.76
CA PRO A 93 10.88 -8.32 14.84
C PRO A 93 11.13 -6.87 14.45
N PRO A 94 12.40 -6.48 14.23
CA PRO A 94 12.75 -5.11 13.87
C PRO A 94 11.92 -4.52 12.73
N ALA A 95 11.61 -5.34 11.71
CA ALA A 95 10.85 -4.93 10.52
C ALA A 95 9.38 -4.52 10.79
N PHE A 96 8.82 -4.81 11.98
CA PHE A 96 7.43 -4.46 12.33
C PHE A 96 7.32 -3.47 13.50
N ARG A 97 8.43 -3.05 14.10
CA ARG A 97 8.40 -2.21 15.31
C ARG A 97 7.76 -0.84 15.07
N SER A 98 8.02 -0.23 13.92
CA SER A 98 7.42 1.06 13.54
C SER A 98 5.89 0.94 13.50
N PHE A 99 5.37 -0.07 12.81
CA PHE A 99 3.93 -0.32 12.72
C PHE A 99 3.30 -0.57 14.09
N LEU A 100 3.92 -1.45 14.88
CA LEU A 100 3.41 -1.80 16.20
C LEU A 100 3.38 -0.58 17.12
N SER A 101 4.38 0.31 17.03
CA SER A 101 4.44 1.55 17.79
C SER A 101 3.32 2.52 17.41
N VAL A 102 3.11 2.77 16.12
CA VAL A 102 2.04 3.66 15.63
C VAL A 102 0.66 3.09 16.00
N TRP A 103 0.45 1.80 15.76
CA TRP A 103 -0.78 1.12 16.16
C TRP A 103 -1.02 1.22 17.67
N ALA A 104 -0.02 0.89 18.51
CA ALA A 104 -0.14 0.94 19.96
C ALA A 104 -0.49 2.34 20.48
N ARG A 105 0.02 3.40 19.84
CA ARG A 105 -0.35 4.79 20.14
C ARG A 105 -1.82 5.09 19.82
N CYS A 106 -2.37 4.46 18.78
CA CYS A 106 -3.77 4.62 18.39
C CYS A 106 -4.73 3.84 19.30
N VAL A 107 -4.28 2.79 20.01
CA VAL A 107 -5.18 1.94 20.82
C VAL A 107 -5.93 2.72 21.90
N PRO A 108 -5.28 3.47 22.82
CA PRO A 108 -6.00 4.21 23.86
C PRO A 108 -7.04 5.22 23.34
N PRO A 109 -6.74 6.10 22.35
CA PRO A 109 -7.74 7.02 21.86
C PRO A 109 -8.89 6.32 21.14
N ILE A 110 -8.64 5.23 20.39
CA ILE A 110 -9.72 4.42 19.78
C ILE A 110 -10.66 3.87 20.85
N GLN A 111 -10.12 3.29 21.92
CA GLN A 111 -10.92 2.70 23.00
C GLN A 111 -11.67 3.74 23.83
N ALA A 112 -11.18 4.99 23.86
CA ALA A 112 -11.83 6.10 24.54
C ALA A 112 -13.00 6.72 23.75
N LEU A 113 -13.14 6.42 22.46
CA LEU A 113 -14.26 6.90 21.64
C LEU A 113 -15.59 6.29 22.11
N ALA A 114 -16.64 7.09 22.04
CA ALA A 114 -18.02 6.59 22.18
C ALA A 114 -18.34 5.61 21.04
N PRO A 115 -19.25 4.63 21.24
CA PRO A 115 -19.60 3.63 20.22
C PRO A 115 -20.01 4.23 18.87
N GLU A 116 -20.68 5.38 18.88
CA GLU A 116 -21.09 6.10 17.67
C GLU A 116 -19.88 6.60 16.88
N HIS A 117 -18.90 7.21 17.58
CA HIS A 117 -17.66 7.68 16.97
C HIS A 117 -16.71 6.55 16.58
N GLN A 118 -16.78 5.40 17.25
CA GLN A 118 -16.10 4.17 16.81
C GLN A 118 -16.65 3.69 15.46
N HIS A 119 -17.98 3.66 15.31
CA HIS A 119 -18.59 3.33 14.03
C HIS A 119 -18.22 4.35 12.94
N ASP A 120 -18.24 5.65 13.25
CA ASP A 120 -17.81 6.69 12.32
C ASP A 120 -16.34 6.57 11.93
N LEU A 121 -15.44 6.19 12.85
CA LEU A 121 -14.05 5.89 12.53
C LEU A 121 -13.94 4.76 11.51
N ALA A 122 -14.72 3.67 11.68
CA ALA A 122 -14.74 2.58 10.71
C ALA A 122 -15.23 3.04 9.32
N ARG A 123 -16.25 3.92 9.29
CA ARG A 123 -16.77 4.53 8.05
C ARG A 123 -15.71 5.39 7.36
N ILE A 124 -15.02 6.25 8.11
CA ILE A 124 -13.96 7.12 7.58
C ILE A 124 -12.80 6.28 7.04
N ILE A 125 -12.41 5.19 7.71
CA ILE A 125 -11.39 4.25 7.20
C ILE A 125 -11.81 3.69 5.82
N CYS A 126 -13.10 3.38 5.64
CA CYS A 126 -13.69 2.94 4.38
C CYS A 126 -13.90 4.05 3.34
N GLY A 127 -13.55 5.31 3.63
CA GLY A 127 -13.82 6.44 2.73
C GLY A 127 -15.30 6.83 2.66
N LEU A 128 -16.09 6.44 3.65
CA LEU A 128 -17.50 6.82 3.77
C LEU A 128 -17.66 8.04 4.67
N ASP A 129 -18.70 8.83 4.41
CA ASP A 129 -19.07 9.94 5.27
C ASP A 129 -19.48 9.45 6.65
N PRO A 130 -19.07 10.13 7.73
CA PRO A 130 -19.55 9.83 9.07
C PRO A 130 -21.06 10.09 9.21
N LEU A 131 -21.70 9.40 10.14
CA LEU A 131 -23.11 9.61 10.48
C LEU A 131 -23.29 10.76 11.47
N THR A 132 -22.31 10.97 12.36
CA THR A 132 -22.37 12.03 13.36
C THR A 132 -21.91 13.36 12.76
N VAL A 133 -22.72 14.41 12.97
CA VAL A 133 -22.45 15.76 12.45
C VAL A 133 -21.31 16.47 13.22
N THR A 134 -21.11 16.15 14.50
CA THR A 134 -20.06 16.75 15.33
C THR A 134 -18.98 15.72 15.66
N LEU A 135 -17.98 15.60 14.79
CA LEU A 135 -16.80 14.78 15.03
C LEU A 135 -15.61 15.61 15.47
N SER A 136 -14.83 15.06 16.40
CA SER A 136 -13.52 15.62 16.73
C SER A 136 -12.56 15.42 15.56
N GLU A 137 -11.69 16.41 15.30
CA GLU A 137 -10.58 16.29 14.34
C GLU A 137 -9.66 15.09 14.66
N ASP A 138 -9.60 14.68 15.93
CA ASP A 138 -8.83 13.52 16.38
C ASP A 138 -9.25 12.22 15.68
N VAL A 139 -10.53 12.06 15.30
CA VAL A 139 -11.02 10.84 14.65
C VAL A 139 -10.43 10.70 13.25
N TYR A 140 -10.31 11.81 12.52
CA TYR A 140 -9.66 11.84 11.22
C TYR A 140 -8.15 11.59 11.35
N GLY A 141 -7.51 12.13 12.40
CA GLY A 141 -6.11 11.84 12.72
C GLY A 141 -5.84 10.36 12.97
N ILE A 142 -6.69 9.70 13.76
CA ILE A 142 -6.60 8.26 14.03
C ILE A 142 -6.78 7.45 12.73
N ALA A 143 -7.76 7.80 11.90
CA ALA A 143 -7.98 7.13 10.62
C ALA A 143 -6.75 7.25 9.70
N ALA A 144 -6.14 8.45 9.64
CA ALA A 144 -4.94 8.70 8.86
C ALA A 144 -3.75 7.88 9.36
N ASP A 145 -3.52 7.80 10.68
CA ASP A 145 -2.45 6.99 11.27
C ASP A 145 -2.63 5.49 10.96
N LEU A 146 -3.85 4.97 11.07
CA LEU A 146 -4.15 3.57 10.71
C LEU A 146 -3.96 3.30 9.22
N ARG A 147 -4.40 4.23 8.35
CA ARG A 147 -4.20 4.12 6.90
C ARG A 147 -2.73 4.23 6.50
N ALA A 148 -1.92 5.03 7.21
CA ALA A 148 -0.48 5.11 6.96
C ALA A 148 0.21 3.75 7.23
N VAL A 149 -0.09 3.11 8.36
CA VAL A 149 0.41 1.77 8.66
C VAL A 149 -0.07 0.76 7.63
N ALA A 150 -1.34 0.83 7.22
CA ALA A 150 -1.89 -0.01 6.18
C ALA A 150 -1.18 0.16 4.83
N ILE A 151 -0.91 1.39 4.39
CA ILE A 151 -0.16 1.67 3.16
C ILE A 151 1.19 0.95 3.17
N GLU A 152 1.95 1.07 4.26
CA GLU A 152 3.27 0.43 4.36
C GLU A 152 3.18 -1.11 4.35
N ILE A 153 2.15 -1.70 4.97
CA ILE A 153 1.90 -3.14 4.90
C ILE A 153 1.57 -3.54 3.45
N SER A 154 0.72 -2.77 2.78
CA SER A 154 0.20 -3.09 1.44
C SER A 154 1.23 -2.93 0.33
N GLN A 155 2.30 -2.18 0.58
CA GLN A 155 3.46 -2.09 -0.31
C GLN A 155 4.34 -3.34 -0.28
N ARG A 156 4.19 -4.23 0.70
CA ARG A 156 5.04 -5.43 0.81
C ARG A 156 4.58 -6.51 -0.16
N ARG A 157 5.53 -7.06 -0.92
CA ARG A 157 5.24 -8.13 -1.89
C ARG A 157 4.59 -9.35 -1.25
N SER A 158 5.11 -9.77 -0.08
CA SER A 158 4.57 -10.90 0.68
C SER A 158 3.10 -10.72 1.09
N PHE A 159 2.66 -9.47 1.26
CA PHE A 159 1.26 -9.16 1.51
C PHE A 159 0.44 -9.23 0.22
N GLN A 160 0.91 -8.55 -0.84
CA GLN A 160 0.23 -8.48 -2.14
C GLN A 160 -0.04 -9.86 -2.75
N ASP A 161 0.93 -10.78 -2.64
CA ASP A 161 0.82 -12.14 -3.19
C ASP A 161 -0.29 -12.97 -2.51
N ARG A 162 -0.64 -12.64 -1.26
CA ARG A 162 -1.62 -13.37 -0.46
C ARG A 162 -3.00 -12.72 -0.43
N TYR A 163 -3.08 -11.43 -0.78
CA TYR A 163 -4.27 -10.61 -0.59
C TYR A 163 -5.51 -11.14 -1.33
N ALA A 164 -5.36 -11.63 -2.57
CA ALA A 164 -6.46 -12.26 -3.32
C ALA A 164 -7.09 -13.44 -2.56
N SER A 165 -6.26 -14.26 -1.90
CA SER A 165 -6.75 -15.39 -1.10
C SER A 165 -7.51 -14.94 0.14
N ASP A 166 -7.15 -13.80 0.71
CA ASP A 166 -7.87 -13.24 1.87
C ASP A 166 -9.23 -12.70 1.47
N LEU A 167 -9.31 -11.99 0.34
CA LEU A 167 -10.58 -11.53 -0.24
C LEU A 167 -11.52 -12.70 -0.53
N GLN A 168 -11.01 -13.75 -1.18
CA GLN A 168 -11.81 -14.93 -1.49
C GLN A 168 -12.33 -15.60 -0.21
N ALA A 169 -11.48 -15.75 0.81
CA ALA A 169 -11.90 -16.34 2.09
C ALA A 169 -13.01 -15.51 2.77
N ALA A 170 -12.98 -14.17 2.64
CA ALA A 170 -14.02 -13.30 3.16
C ALA A 170 -15.35 -13.43 2.40
N LEU A 171 -15.29 -13.66 1.08
CA LEU A 171 -16.46 -13.94 0.24
C LEU A 171 -17.09 -15.30 0.58
N ASP A 172 -16.28 -16.34 0.75
CA ASP A 172 -16.70 -17.73 0.98
C ASP A 172 -17.31 -17.96 2.37
N SER A 173 -16.92 -17.14 3.37
CA SER A 173 -17.33 -17.33 4.77
C SER A 173 -18.80 -16.96 5.07
N SER A 174 -19.58 -16.48 4.09
CA SER A 174 -20.98 -16.09 4.31
C SER A 174 -21.97 -17.20 3.92
N VAL A 175 -22.84 -17.56 4.85
CA VAL A 175 -23.95 -18.50 4.62
C VAL A 175 -24.99 -17.83 3.71
N GLY A 176 -24.98 -18.17 2.42
CA GLY A 176 -26.03 -17.77 1.47
C GLY A 176 -25.65 -16.76 0.38
N ALA A 177 -24.37 -16.44 0.19
CA ALA A 177 -23.95 -15.56 -0.93
C ALA A 177 -23.76 -16.32 -2.24
N SER A 178 -24.07 -15.65 -3.35
CA SER A 178 -23.67 -16.04 -4.71
C SER A 178 -22.15 -16.26 -4.78
N PRO A 179 -21.67 -17.19 -5.62
CA PRO A 179 -20.24 -17.41 -5.81
C PRO A 179 -19.62 -16.18 -6.48
N GLY A 180 -19.03 -15.30 -5.67
CA GLY A 180 -18.17 -14.21 -6.14
C GLY A 180 -16.72 -14.69 -6.15
N SER A 181 -16.03 -14.52 -7.27
CA SER A 181 -14.58 -14.72 -7.35
C SER A 181 -13.88 -13.38 -7.17
N ALA A 182 -12.93 -13.29 -6.23
CA ALA A 182 -12.05 -12.13 -6.13
C ALA A 182 -11.23 -12.00 -7.42
N SER A 183 -11.34 -10.87 -8.12
CA SER A 183 -10.62 -10.59 -9.38
C SER A 183 -9.29 -9.87 -9.17
N PHE A 184 -8.86 -9.70 -7.93
CA PHE A 184 -7.65 -8.97 -7.57
C PHE A 184 -6.40 -9.54 -8.26
N VAL A 185 -5.73 -8.71 -9.05
CA VAL A 185 -4.43 -8.99 -9.62
C VAL A 185 -3.42 -8.08 -8.92
N PRO A 186 -2.35 -8.62 -8.29
CA PRO A 186 -1.36 -7.79 -7.63
C PRO A 186 -0.68 -6.87 -8.66
N PRO A 187 -0.29 -5.64 -8.25
CA PRO A 187 0.42 -4.75 -9.15
C PRO A 187 1.69 -5.43 -9.69
N PRO A 188 2.07 -5.16 -10.96
CA PRO A 188 3.25 -5.75 -11.55
C PRO A 188 4.48 -5.37 -10.71
N SER A 189 5.34 -6.36 -10.44
CA SER A 189 6.65 -6.09 -9.87
C SER A 189 7.43 -5.27 -10.90
N TYR A 190 7.71 -4.00 -10.60
CA TYR A 190 8.84 -3.34 -11.24
C TYR A 190 10.08 -3.98 -10.61
N GLU A 191 10.66 -4.96 -11.28
CA GLU A 191 12.06 -5.27 -11.00
C GLU A 191 12.82 -3.95 -11.14
N ASP A 192 13.62 -3.61 -10.13
CA ASP A 192 14.60 -2.54 -10.25
C ASP A 192 15.29 -2.74 -11.60
N ILE A 193 15.14 -1.76 -12.49
CA ILE A 193 15.92 -1.69 -13.71
C ILE A 193 17.35 -1.39 -13.24
N GLN A 194 18.02 -2.42 -12.72
CA GLN A 194 19.45 -2.47 -12.66
C GLN A 194 19.89 -2.19 -14.09
N HIS A 195 20.74 -1.18 -14.24
CA HIS A 195 21.50 -0.87 -15.43
C HIS A 195 22.26 -2.13 -15.89
N ASN A 196 21.56 -3.06 -16.56
CA ASN A 196 22.16 -4.11 -17.33
C ASN A 196 22.45 -3.51 -18.69
N SER A 197 23.74 -3.23 -18.90
CA SER A 197 24.36 -3.04 -20.20
C SER A 197 23.69 -3.91 -21.27
N PRO A 198 23.42 -3.37 -22.48
CA PRO A 198 22.71 -4.12 -23.50
C PRO A 198 23.54 -5.34 -23.92
N SER A 199 23.01 -6.52 -23.59
CA SER A 199 23.45 -7.79 -24.19
C SER A 199 22.99 -7.82 -25.66
N PRO A 200 23.81 -8.27 -26.61
CA PRO A 200 23.54 -8.12 -28.03
C PRO A 200 22.46 -9.09 -28.50
N SER A 201 21.41 -8.55 -29.11
CA SER A 201 20.42 -9.31 -29.88
C SER A 201 20.96 -9.70 -31.27
N PRO A 202 20.39 -10.73 -31.91
CA PRO A 202 21.09 -11.61 -32.84
C PRO A 202 21.17 -11.06 -34.26
N THR A 203 22.20 -11.54 -34.95
CA THR A 203 22.57 -11.31 -36.34
C THR A 203 21.43 -11.68 -37.30
N SER A 204 20.74 -10.69 -37.87
CA SER A 204 19.98 -10.85 -39.12
C SER A 204 20.62 -10.01 -40.21
N GLN A 205 21.14 -10.71 -41.21
CA GLN A 205 21.81 -10.22 -42.39
C GLN A 205 20.86 -9.36 -43.24
N LEU A 206 21.31 -8.17 -43.65
CA LEU A 206 20.82 -7.44 -44.81
C LEU A 206 22.01 -7.12 -45.76
N PRO A 207 21.79 -7.09 -47.08
CA PRO A 207 22.83 -7.06 -48.10
C PRO A 207 23.49 -5.67 -48.25
N PRO A 208 24.66 -5.58 -48.91
CA PRO A 208 25.54 -4.42 -48.85
C PRO A 208 25.18 -3.40 -49.93
N GLN A 209 24.95 -2.14 -49.58
CA GLN A 209 25.05 -1.02 -50.53
C GLN A 209 25.64 0.24 -49.88
N ASP A 210 26.85 0.53 -50.33
CA ASP A 210 27.55 1.79 -50.56
C ASP A 210 27.66 2.89 -49.50
N ALA A 211 28.93 3.19 -49.23
CA ALA A 211 29.43 4.35 -48.53
C ALA A 211 29.32 5.61 -49.40
N THR A 212 28.78 6.68 -48.84
CA THR A 212 29.33 8.06 -48.86
C THR A 212 28.28 9.07 -48.38
N HIS A 213 28.34 9.50 -47.12
CA HIS A 213 28.33 10.92 -46.75
C HIS A 213 28.47 11.09 -45.24
N LEU A 214 29.54 11.76 -44.83
CA LEU A 214 29.75 12.27 -43.47
C LEU A 214 28.90 13.54 -43.27
N SER A 215 28.16 13.64 -42.17
CA SER A 215 27.89 14.91 -41.47
C SER A 215 27.38 14.67 -40.03
N PRO A 216 27.63 15.61 -39.09
CA PRO A 216 27.55 15.39 -37.65
C PRO A 216 26.28 15.98 -36.99
N PHE A 217 25.92 15.46 -35.81
CA PHE A 217 25.00 16.04 -34.79
C PHE A 217 23.54 16.37 -35.16
N SER A 218 22.58 15.62 -34.59
CA SER A 218 21.52 16.11 -33.69
C SER A 218 20.55 14.96 -33.29
N PRO A 219 20.21 14.76 -31.99
CA PRO A 219 19.11 13.90 -31.60
C PRO A 219 17.78 14.67 -31.76
N THR A 220 16.97 14.26 -32.73
CA THR A 220 15.60 14.74 -32.90
C THR A 220 14.74 14.19 -31.75
N PHE A 221 14.38 15.05 -30.78
CA PHE A 221 13.24 14.82 -29.90
C PHE A 221 11.97 14.98 -30.75
N ALA A 222 11.36 13.87 -31.15
CA ALA A 222 10.00 13.90 -31.70
C ALA A 222 9.00 13.89 -30.52
N PRO A 223 8.03 14.81 -30.46
CA PRO A 223 6.94 14.72 -29.49
C PRO A 223 6.00 13.60 -29.94
N ALA A 224 5.79 12.60 -29.10
CA ALA A 224 4.78 11.58 -29.34
C ALA A 224 3.41 12.24 -29.15
N VAL A 225 2.69 12.42 -30.26
CA VAL A 225 1.28 12.81 -30.24
C VAL A 225 0.49 11.63 -29.68
N SER A 226 -0.06 11.82 -28.48
CA SER A 226 -0.85 10.83 -27.75
C SER A 226 -2.11 10.45 -28.55
N GLY A 227 -2.17 9.21 -29.01
CA GLY A 227 -3.37 8.62 -29.62
C GLY A 227 -4.40 8.19 -28.56
N PRO A 228 -5.65 7.91 -28.95
CA PRO A 228 -6.77 7.62 -28.03
C PRO A 228 -6.68 6.31 -27.22
N ASN A 229 -5.51 5.65 -27.16
CA ASN A 229 -5.28 4.37 -26.49
C ASN A 229 -4.08 4.40 -25.51
N SER A 230 -3.67 5.57 -25.00
CA SER A 230 -2.55 5.64 -24.04
C SER A 230 -2.92 5.00 -22.70
N SER A 231 -2.00 4.22 -22.14
CA SER A 231 -2.18 3.64 -20.80
C SER A 231 -2.28 4.77 -19.76
N PRO A 232 -3.06 4.62 -18.66
CA PRO A 232 -3.05 5.58 -17.56
C PRO A 232 -1.63 5.93 -17.06
N ILE A 233 -0.71 4.97 -17.14
CA ILE A 233 0.70 5.17 -16.79
C ILE A 233 1.38 6.16 -17.76
N ASP A 234 1.07 6.11 -19.04
CA ASP A 234 1.65 7.03 -20.03
C ASP A 234 1.15 8.46 -19.79
N ILE A 235 -0.13 8.61 -19.43
CA ILE A 235 -0.72 9.90 -19.05
C ILE A 235 -0.03 10.47 -17.80
N ILE A 236 0.16 9.64 -16.76
CA ILE A 236 0.85 10.06 -15.53
C ILE A 236 2.29 10.49 -15.85
N ARG A 237 3.00 9.71 -16.69
CA ARG A 237 4.37 10.03 -17.09
C ARG A 237 4.44 11.33 -17.89
N GLU A 238 3.54 11.51 -18.87
CA GLU A 238 3.47 12.71 -19.69
C GLU A 238 3.24 13.95 -18.83
N THR A 239 2.24 13.90 -17.94
CA THR A 239 1.92 15.00 -17.02
C THR A 239 3.08 15.32 -16.09
N LEU A 240 3.74 14.31 -15.49
CA LEU A 240 4.88 14.54 -14.61
C LEU A 240 6.10 15.08 -15.35
N TYR A 241 6.38 14.60 -16.58
CA TYR A 241 7.49 15.12 -17.37
C TYR A 241 7.24 16.55 -17.86
N ALA A 242 6.00 16.89 -18.22
CA ALA A 242 5.61 18.26 -18.55
C ALA A 242 5.80 19.19 -17.34
N ALA A 243 5.27 18.83 -16.18
CA ALA A 243 5.42 19.61 -14.95
C ALA A 243 6.89 19.76 -14.53
N LEU A 244 7.71 18.70 -14.67
CA LEU A 244 9.16 18.78 -14.39
C LEU A 244 9.87 19.77 -15.32
N ALA A 245 9.51 19.80 -16.61
CA ALA A 245 10.08 20.75 -17.56
C ALA A 245 9.72 22.19 -17.18
N ASP A 246 8.46 22.43 -16.76
CA ASP A 246 7.99 23.74 -16.33
C ASP A 246 8.64 24.22 -15.03
N ILE A 247 8.82 23.33 -14.04
CA ILE A 247 9.54 23.65 -12.81
C ILE A 247 11.01 24.01 -13.09
N LEU A 248 11.69 23.24 -13.93
CA LEU A 248 13.09 23.51 -14.27
C LEU A 248 13.27 24.78 -15.11
N SER A 249 12.29 25.12 -15.95
CA SER A 249 12.31 26.36 -16.73
C SER A 249 12.08 27.58 -15.83
N THR A 250 11.10 27.50 -14.92
CA THR A 250 10.66 28.59 -14.05
C THR A 250 11.64 28.88 -12.92
N HIS A 251 12.25 27.85 -12.33
CA HIS A 251 13.11 28.01 -11.15
C HIS A 251 14.60 27.99 -11.50
N ALA A 252 15.17 29.17 -11.74
CA ALA A 252 16.61 29.33 -11.99
C ALA A 252 17.49 28.83 -10.83
N SER A 253 17.02 28.90 -9.59
CA SER A 253 17.72 28.39 -8.41
C SER A 253 17.93 26.87 -8.47
N LEU A 254 16.97 26.10 -8.99
CA LEU A 254 17.11 24.65 -9.17
C LEU A 254 18.13 24.32 -10.25
N ARG A 255 18.21 25.12 -11.32
CA ARG A 255 19.24 24.96 -12.36
C ARG A 255 20.66 25.23 -11.84
N VAL A 256 20.81 26.18 -10.91
CA VAL A 256 22.08 26.40 -10.21
C VAL A 256 22.35 25.23 -9.26
N LEU A 257 21.34 24.76 -8.52
CA LEU A 257 21.47 23.66 -7.59
C LEU A 257 21.81 22.33 -8.30
N LEU A 258 21.30 22.08 -9.50
CA LEU A 258 21.67 20.92 -10.32
C LEU A 258 23.18 20.82 -10.59
N LYS A 259 23.90 21.95 -10.58
CA LYS A 259 25.36 21.97 -10.76
C LYS A 259 26.12 21.80 -9.44
N LEU A 260 25.53 22.19 -8.32
CA LEU A 260 26.17 22.23 -7.00
C LEU A 260 25.88 20.98 -6.16
N ASP A 261 24.63 20.51 -6.20
CA ASP A 261 24.08 19.39 -5.42
C ASP A 261 22.95 18.71 -6.22
N PRO A 262 23.30 17.85 -7.19
CA PRO A 262 22.31 17.19 -8.04
C PRO A 262 21.26 16.38 -7.27
N PRO A 263 21.60 15.55 -6.26
CA PRO A 263 20.60 14.80 -5.49
C PRO A 263 19.52 15.69 -4.88
N ARG A 264 19.91 16.81 -4.26
CA ARG A 264 18.97 17.75 -3.66
C ARG A 264 18.13 18.48 -4.71
N ALA A 265 18.73 18.81 -5.84
CA ALA A 265 18.01 19.41 -6.96
C ALA A 265 16.99 18.46 -7.59
N TYR A 266 17.33 17.17 -7.73
CA TYR A 266 16.39 16.15 -8.22
C TYR A 266 15.21 15.99 -7.27
N PHE A 267 15.48 15.83 -5.97
CA PHE A 267 14.42 15.75 -4.96
C PHE A 267 13.52 16.98 -5.02
N GLY A 268 14.10 18.19 -4.96
CA GLY A 268 13.33 19.44 -4.98
C GLY A 268 12.51 19.62 -6.27
N SER A 269 13.06 19.28 -7.43
CA SER A 269 12.37 19.39 -8.72
C SER A 269 11.19 18.44 -8.81
N VAL A 270 11.37 17.18 -8.38
CA VAL A 270 10.30 16.17 -8.36
C VAL A 270 9.22 16.53 -7.35
N SER A 271 9.60 16.95 -6.13
CA SER A 271 8.62 17.38 -5.12
C SER A 271 7.76 18.55 -5.58
N LEU A 272 8.37 19.54 -6.23
CA LEU A 272 7.64 20.69 -6.77
C LEU A 272 6.75 20.31 -7.95
N ALA A 273 7.22 19.43 -8.85
CA ALA A 273 6.39 18.96 -9.97
C ALA A 273 5.17 18.16 -9.47
N ILE A 274 5.33 17.28 -8.48
CA ILE A 274 4.22 16.55 -7.87
C ILE A 274 3.25 17.52 -7.20
N LEU A 275 3.76 18.51 -6.46
CA LEU A 275 2.94 19.53 -5.81
C LEU A 275 2.15 20.36 -6.82
N ASP A 276 2.79 20.79 -7.91
CA ASP A 276 2.16 21.60 -8.95
C ASP A 276 1.04 20.83 -9.66
N VAL A 277 1.29 19.58 -10.04
CA VAL A 277 0.26 18.71 -10.62
C VAL A 277 -0.89 18.52 -9.64
N ALA A 278 -0.61 18.20 -8.37
CA ALA A 278 -1.65 17.99 -7.36
C ALA A 278 -2.47 19.25 -7.05
N ALA A 279 -1.88 20.44 -7.18
CA ALA A 279 -2.56 21.71 -6.93
C ALA A 279 -3.39 22.18 -8.13
N ASN A 280 -3.00 21.82 -9.35
CA ASN A 280 -3.59 22.35 -10.59
C ASN A 280 -4.40 21.32 -11.40
N SER A 281 -4.42 20.05 -11.01
CA SER A 281 -5.25 19.01 -11.65
C SER A 281 -6.71 19.11 -11.17
N VAL A 282 -7.49 20.00 -11.77
CA VAL A 282 -8.97 20.07 -11.62
C VAL A 282 -9.61 20.21 -13.00
#